data_AF-A0A423XA10-F1
#
_entry.id   AF-A0A423XA10-F1
#
_cell.length_a   1.000
_cell.length_b   1.000
_cell.length_c   1.000
_cell.angle_alpha   90.00
_cell.angle_beta   90.00
_cell.angle_gamma   90.00
#
_symmetry.space_group_name_H-M   'P 1'
#
loop_
_entity.id
_entity.type
_entity.pdbx_description
1 polymer ?
#
loop_
_entity_poly.entity_id
_entity_poly.type
_entity_poly.pdbx_seq_one_letter_code
_entity_poly.pdbx_strand_id
1 'polypeptide(L)'
;MGFSPVGTVKNIFHDLQNAPEAQYISSVAAPTQLPSQGSLTAPEKVYFLDSNTSLSRNSSLDSNAEEVQARETPNLRTTKNPFNLLDAVVKAAGSRWTLGIVLLLLVVWGILGAVFGPTDTWQVILQDVSSIQAYISATLLMRQQNNNTKSLLGRICGLISRSESNERMVGSLTMEQRATLRMSTQRMRANIVDTLHEKEDFFDKAANGVAKATGSLISSGIYWAGIIAWVVLGIPLQFSDTWQLYVNTATALEITFVTVFLQNIRTQHDKHLDKIVKVIEQLDKDIEIQLRRMTGNLEPNPIIASEPARLTKWEKGIDVYAYIIGGTFGIAISVIVFAIWLAVGDPMNFDDNWFLIIGTYTGLVGFIDGFVLKNVDARETKMANMHFQRLISQDSKIFSLIGIEIPISTVPSKASLNMRISRTIGRWVESTSASYAAVGTVVALVVVASAMQWTETGQLLCNTPTMIVEGFLLITLLQAHNMADNRRRTTYEDILNRRLVLDKHLAAWRNVTDSDDSSIGEKYEAVTYIGQINGLDV
;
A
#
# COMPACT_ATOMS: atom_id res chain seq x y z
N MET A 1 9.68 -30.37 -28.72
CA MET A 1 9.03 -29.31 -27.92
C MET A 1 7.57 -29.22 -28.34
N GLY A 2 6.70 -30.02 -27.72
CA GLY A 2 5.26 -29.95 -27.98
C GLY A 2 4.62 -28.96 -27.02
N PHE A 3 4.45 -27.71 -27.45
CA PHE A 3 3.58 -26.76 -26.75
C PHE A 3 2.14 -27.20 -27.02
N SER A 4 1.49 -27.83 -26.04
CA SER A 4 0.04 -28.06 -26.05
C SER A 4 -0.63 -26.78 -25.52
N PRO A 5 -1.30 -25.98 -26.36
CA PRO A 5 -1.92 -24.72 -25.92
C PRO A 5 -3.02 -24.96 -24.88
N VAL A 6 -3.69 -26.12 -24.96
CA VAL A 6 -4.86 -26.44 -24.13
C VAL A 6 -4.46 -26.80 -22.68
N GLY A 7 -3.32 -27.47 -22.49
CA GLY A 7 -2.80 -27.78 -21.15
C GLY A 7 -2.32 -26.53 -20.41
N THR A 8 -1.70 -25.59 -21.13
CA THR A 8 -1.26 -24.30 -20.60
C THR A 8 -2.45 -23.41 -20.23
N VAL A 9 -3.51 -23.35 -21.05
CA VAL A 9 -4.72 -22.59 -20.74
C VAL A 9 -5.46 -23.15 -19.52
N LYS A 10 -5.57 -24.48 -19.38
CA LYS A 10 -6.26 -25.08 -18.21
C LYS A 10 -5.52 -24.83 -16.89
N ASN A 11 -4.19 -24.87 -16.91
CA ASN A 11 -3.37 -24.50 -15.76
C ASN A 11 -3.48 -22.99 -15.46
N ILE A 12 -3.52 -22.14 -16.50
CA ILE A 12 -3.76 -20.70 -16.35
C ILE A 12 -5.13 -20.42 -15.72
N PHE A 13 -6.20 -21.09 -16.14
CA PHE A 13 -7.53 -20.92 -15.54
C PHE A 13 -7.59 -21.43 -14.09
N HIS A 14 -6.91 -22.53 -13.79
CA HIS A 14 -6.80 -23.05 -12.43
C HIS A 14 -5.99 -22.10 -11.52
N ASP A 15 -4.89 -21.55 -12.04
CA ASP A 15 -4.08 -20.57 -11.33
C ASP A 15 -4.83 -19.24 -11.17
N LEU A 16 -5.59 -18.79 -12.18
CA LEU A 16 -6.48 -17.64 -12.10
C LEU A 16 -7.61 -17.83 -11.07
N GLN A 17 -8.14 -19.04 -10.95
CA GLN A 17 -9.22 -19.34 -10.01
C GLN A 17 -8.77 -19.30 -8.54
N ASN A 18 -7.48 -19.58 -8.27
CA ASN A 18 -6.91 -19.64 -6.93
C ASN A 18 -5.98 -18.45 -6.60
N ALA A 19 -5.48 -17.73 -7.60
CA ALA A 19 -4.67 -16.51 -7.48
C ALA A 19 -5.28 -15.43 -6.56
N PRO A 20 -6.60 -15.13 -6.61
CA PRO A 20 -7.18 -14.10 -5.76
C PRO A 20 -7.15 -14.44 -4.26
N GLU A 21 -7.30 -15.72 -3.89
CA GLU A 21 -7.14 -16.14 -2.49
C GLU A 21 -5.67 -16.12 -2.07
N ALA A 22 -4.75 -16.55 -2.96
CA ALA A 22 -3.31 -16.52 -2.72
C ALA A 22 -2.73 -15.10 -2.54
N GLN A 23 -3.39 -14.07 -3.09
CA GLN A 23 -2.99 -12.66 -2.95
C GLN A 23 -3.07 -12.17 -1.49
N TYR A 24 -4.02 -12.70 -0.72
CA TYR A 24 -4.29 -12.27 0.66
C TYR A 24 -3.72 -13.22 1.72
N ILE A 25 -3.23 -14.38 1.30
CA ILE A 25 -2.58 -15.34 2.19
C ILE A 25 -1.13 -14.90 2.41
N SER A 26 -0.84 -14.48 3.65
CA SER A 26 0.55 -14.28 4.09
C SER A 26 0.81 -15.13 5.32
N SER A 27 1.73 -16.07 5.21
CA SER A 27 2.23 -16.85 6.35
C SER A 27 3.66 -16.39 6.63
N VAL A 28 3.86 -15.67 7.74
CA VAL A 28 5.14 -15.05 8.06
C VAL A 28 5.52 -15.40 9.49
N ALA A 29 6.66 -16.08 9.64
CA ALA A 29 7.44 -16.05 10.88
C ALA A 29 8.51 -14.98 10.74
N ALA A 30 8.61 -14.09 11.73
CA ALA A 30 9.69 -13.15 11.78
C ALA A 30 11.05 -13.87 11.94
N PRO A 31 12.09 -13.53 11.16
CA PRO A 31 13.41 -14.14 11.33
C PRO A 31 13.91 -13.97 12.77
N THR A 32 14.10 -15.10 13.45
CA THR A 32 14.59 -15.18 14.83
C THR A 32 15.97 -14.53 14.95
N GLN A 33 16.12 -13.59 15.87
CA GLN A 33 17.41 -12.96 16.14
C GLN A 33 18.04 -13.59 17.38
N LEU A 34 19.18 -14.26 17.23
CA LEU A 34 19.88 -14.89 18.34
C LEU A 34 21.05 -14.00 18.82
N PRO A 35 21.29 -13.90 20.14
CA PRO A 35 22.50 -13.27 20.68
C PRO A 35 23.76 -14.03 20.22
N SER A 36 24.90 -13.34 20.07
CA SER A 36 26.20 -13.98 19.81
C SER A 36 26.58 -14.92 20.96
N GLN A 37 27.21 -16.07 20.66
CA GLN A 37 27.49 -17.15 21.63
C GLN A 37 28.24 -16.72 22.90
N GLY A 38 29.01 -15.62 22.87
CA GLY A 38 29.69 -15.08 24.05
C GLY A 38 28.83 -14.24 25.01
N SER A 39 27.56 -13.95 24.67
CA SER A 39 26.67 -13.02 25.40
C SER A 39 25.48 -13.69 26.10
N LEU A 40 25.38 -15.02 26.07
CA LEU A 40 24.39 -15.77 26.84
C LEU A 40 24.91 -15.94 28.27
N THR A 41 24.19 -15.41 29.25
CA THR A 41 24.46 -15.70 30.66
C THR A 41 24.33 -17.21 30.88
N ALA A 42 25.43 -17.84 31.27
CA ALA A 42 25.42 -19.25 31.66
C ALA A 42 24.41 -19.45 32.79
N PRO A 43 23.61 -20.54 32.78
CA PRO A 43 22.69 -20.82 33.87
C PRO A 43 23.47 -20.93 35.19
N GLU A 44 22.86 -20.38 36.23
CA GLU A 44 23.36 -20.32 37.60
C GLU A 44 23.94 -21.67 38.06
N LYS A 45 25.12 -21.61 38.68
CA LYS A 45 25.98 -22.74 39.09
C LYS A 45 25.18 -23.96 39.59
N VAL A 46 25.15 -25.01 38.77
CA VAL A 46 24.89 -26.36 39.26
C VAL A 46 26.14 -26.81 40.02
N TYR A 47 26.03 -26.94 41.34
CA TYR A 47 27.04 -27.59 42.17
C TYR A 47 27.08 -29.07 41.80
N PHE A 48 28.07 -29.48 41.01
CA PHE A 48 28.41 -30.89 40.89
C PHE A 48 29.33 -31.26 42.06
N LEU A 49 28.84 -32.17 42.91
CA LEU A 49 29.64 -32.83 43.91
C LEU A 49 30.78 -33.60 43.24
N ASP A 50 31.95 -33.46 43.87
CA ASP A 50 33.26 -33.91 43.42
C ASP A 50 33.33 -35.44 43.27
N SER A 51 33.89 -35.92 42.15
CA SER A 51 34.56 -37.23 42.12
C SER A 51 35.56 -37.27 40.97
N ASN A 52 36.84 -37.32 41.35
CA ASN A 52 38.00 -37.59 40.51
C ASN A 52 37.73 -38.62 39.40
N THR A 53 37.83 -38.21 38.14
CA THR A 53 38.34 -39.09 37.07
C THR A 53 38.85 -38.24 35.90
N SER A 54 40.15 -38.26 35.71
CA SER A 54 40.78 -37.88 34.43
C SER A 54 40.36 -38.90 33.38
N LEU A 55 39.81 -38.46 32.23
CA LEU A 55 39.98 -39.12 30.93
C LEU A 55 39.32 -38.36 29.75
N SER A 56 40.17 -38.12 28.74
CA SER A 56 39.93 -38.01 27.30
C SER A 56 38.84 -37.06 26.76
N ARG A 57 39.34 -35.96 26.18
CA ARG A 57 38.76 -35.17 25.08
C ARG A 57 38.28 -36.09 23.94
N ASN A 58 36.96 -36.29 23.82
CA ASN A 58 36.34 -36.91 22.65
C ASN A 58 35.63 -35.85 21.78
N SER A 59 36.18 -35.64 20.60
CA SER A 59 35.75 -34.76 19.51
C SER A 59 34.48 -35.29 18.81
N SER A 60 33.31 -35.10 19.43
CA SER A 60 32.02 -35.49 18.82
C SER A 60 30.88 -34.50 19.03
N LEU A 61 31.15 -33.31 19.58
CA LEU A 61 30.15 -32.24 19.76
C LEU A 61 30.13 -31.21 18.62
N ASP A 62 31.20 -31.10 17.83
CA ASP A 62 31.27 -30.15 16.71
C ASP A 62 30.46 -30.60 15.48
N SER A 63 30.23 -31.91 15.29
CA SER A 63 29.48 -32.42 14.13
C SER A 63 27.97 -32.18 14.22
N ASN A 64 27.40 -32.15 15.44
CA ASN A 64 25.96 -31.97 15.63
C ASN A 64 25.55 -30.48 15.63
N ALA A 65 26.46 -29.56 15.97
CA ALA A 65 26.20 -28.13 15.90
C ALA A 65 26.15 -27.61 14.46
N GLU A 66 27.00 -28.14 13.57
CA GLU A 66 26.96 -27.83 12.14
C GLU A 66 25.73 -28.45 11.44
N GLU A 67 25.28 -29.65 11.86
CA GLU A 67 24.10 -30.31 11.27
C GLU A 67 22.78 -29.63 11.67
N VAL A 68 22.68 -29.05 12.88
CA VAL A 68 21.50 -28.29 13.32
C VAL A 68 21.45 -26.90 12.68
N GLN A 69 22.60 -26.26 12.42
CA GLN A 69 22.64 -25.02 11.63
C GLN A 69 22.34 -25.24 10.14
N ALA A 70 22.62 -26.44 9.60
CA ALA A 70 22.36 -26.76 8.20
C ALA A 70 20.88 -27.10 7.89
N ARG A 71 20.05 -27.42 8.89
CA ARG A 71 18.69 -27.96 8.65
C ARG A 71 17.52 -26.97 8.76
N GLU A 72 17.73 -25.74 9.22
CA GLU A 72 16.65 -24.75 9.38
C GLU A 72 16.95 -23.37 8.77
N THR A 73 17.68 -23.33 7.66
CA THR A 73 17.46 -22.24 6.71
C THR A 73 16.36 -22.70 5.75
N PRO A 74 15.16 -22.11 5.76
CA PRO A 74 14.39 -22.12 4.53
C PRO A 74 15.34 -21.46 3.53
N ASN A 75 15.75 -22.22 2.53
CA ASN A 75 16.36 -21.67 1.33
C ASN A 75 15.35 -20.64 0.78
N LEU A 76 15.43 -19.41 1.28
CA LEU A 76 15.21 -18.23 0.47
C LEU A 76 16.27 -18.36 -0.62
N ARG A 77 15.93 -19.17 -1.64
CA ARG A 77 16.35 -18.88 -2.98
C ARG A 77 15.97 -17.42 -3.15
N THR A 78 16.95 -16.54 -2.92
CA THR A 78 17.05 -15.31 -3.65
C THR A 78 17.23 -15.77 -5.09
N THR A 79 16.11 -16.18 -5.71
CA THR A 79 15.98 -16.03 -7.14
C THR A 79 16.38 -14.58 -7.34
N LYS A 80 17.53 -14.37 -7.98
CA LYS A 80 17.86 -13.07 -8.54
C LYS A 80 16.65 -12.73 -9.39
N ASN A 81 15.70 -12.00 -8.81
CA ASN A 81 14.52 -11.60 -9.53
C ASN A 81 15.08 -10.81 -10.71
N PRO A 82 14.76 -11.18 -11.96
CA PRO A 82 15.05 -10.26 -13.04
C PRO A 82 14.47 -8.93 -12.59
N PHE A 83 15.21 -7.83 -12.71
CA PHE A 83 14.65 -6.50 -12.47
C PHE A 83 13.27 -6.47 -13.13
N ASN A 84 12.20 -6.50 -12.34
CA ASN A 84 10.85 -6.59 -12.86
C ASN A 84 10.62 -5.29 -13.60
N LEU A 85 10.71 -5.32 -14.93
CA LEU A 85 10.47 -4.17 -15.80
C LEU A 85 9.20 -3.42 -15.36
N LEU A 86 8.17 -4.17 -14.95
CA LEU A 86 6.92 -3.65 -14.44
C LEU A 86 7.05 -2.84 -13.15
N ASP A 87 7.89 -3.25 -12.21
CA ASP A 87 8.09 -2.52 -10.95
C ASP A 87 8.91 -1.24 -11.20
N ALA A 88 9.82 -1.26 -12.19
CA ALA A 88 10.48 -0.06 -12.68
C ALA A 88 9.50 0.91 -13.35
N VAL A 89 8.56 0.40 -14.15
CA VAL A 89 7.49 1.20 -14.78
C VAL A 89 6.57 1.82 -13.72
N VAL A 90 6.13 1.06 -12.71
CA VAL A 90 5.33 1.60 -11.60
C VAL A 90 6.10 2.71 -10.86
N LYS A 91 7.39 2.50 -10.58
CA LYS A 91 8.24 3.50 -9.93
C LYS A 91 8.46 4.75 -10.80
N ALA A 92 8.57 4.58 -12.11
CA ALA A 92 8.69 5.67 -13.06
C ALA A 92 7.37 6.47 -13.15
N ALA A 93 6.22 5.80 -13.25
CA ALA A 93 4.91 6.43 -13.32
C ALA A 93 4.63 7.32 -12.10
N GLY A 94 4.95 6.85 -10.89
CA GLY A 94 4.83 7.63 -9.66
C GLY A 94 5.95 8.65 -9.41
N SER A 95 6.86 8.88 -10.36
CA SER A 95 7.98 9.81 -10.16
C SER A 95 7.56 11.27 -10.29
N ARG A 96 8.26 12.17 -9.58
CA ARG A 96 8.05 13.62 -9.68
C ARG A 96 8.29 14.13 -11.11
N TRP A 97 9.21 13.49 -11.84
CA TRP A 97 9.52 13.81 -13.24
C TRP A 97 8.36 13.51 -14.17
N THR A 98 7.71 12.35 -14.02
CA THR A 98 6.53 11.99 -14.83
C THR A 98 5.40 12.98 -14.62
N LEU A 99 5.11 13.34 -13.38
CA LEU A 99 4.13 14.37 -13.07
C LEU A 99 4.49 15.72 -13.74
N GLY A 100 5.75 16.15 -13.62
CA GLY A 100 6.22 17.38 -14.26
C GLY A 100 6.12 17.37 -15.79
N ILE A 101 6.46 16.25 -16.44
CA ILE A 101 6.36 16.08 -17.89
C ILE A 101 4.91 16.12 -18.34
N VAL A 102 4.00 15.39 -17.67
CA VAL A 102 2.58 15.38 -18.03
C VAL A 102 1.97 16.77 -17.87
N LEU A 103 2.27 17.46 -16.76
CA LEU A 103 1.82 18.84 -16.57
C LEU A 103 2.35 19.79 -17.65
N LEU A 104 3.62 19.65 -18.04
CA LEU A 104 4.21 20.43 -19.12
C LEU A 104 3.50 20.16 -20.45
N LEU A 105 3.23 18.90 -20.78
CA LEU A 105 2.52 18.52 -22.01
C LEU A 105 1.10 19.09 -22.04
N LEU A 106 0.37 19.06 -20.92
CA LEU A 106 -0.97 19.65 -20.83
C LEU A 106 -0.94 21.18 -21.01
N VAL A 107 0.06 21.86 -20.44
CA VAL A 107 0.25 23.31 -20.62
C VAL A 107 0.60 23.64 -22.07
N VAL A 108 1.53 22.91 -22.67
CA VAL A 108 1.92 23.08 -24.08
C VAL A 108 0.71 22.86 -24.99
N TRP A 109 -0.06 21.80 -24.76
CA TRP A 109 -1.30 21.54 -25.49
C TRP A 109 -2.29 22.70 -25.33
N GLY A 110 -2.52 23.21 -24.12
CA GLY A 110 -3.42 24.35 -23.91
C GLY A 110 -2.99 25.61 -24.66
N ILE A 111 -1.68 25.91 -24.68
CA ILE A 111 -1.11 27.07 -25.40
C ILE A 111 -1.28 26.88 -26.92
N LEU A 112 -0.95 25.70 -27.45
CA LEU A 112 -1.08 25.41 -28.88
C LEU A 112 -2.55 25.51 -29.32
N GLY A 113 -3.49 24.99 -28.54
CA GLY A 113 -4.93 25.12 -28.82
C GLY A 113 -5.39 26.58 -28.84
N ALA A 114 -4.88 27.42 -27.93
CA ALA A 114 -5.20 28.85 -27.92
C ALA A 114 -4.63 29.61 -29.13
N VAL A 115 -3.46 29.21 -29.64
CA VAL A 115 -2.80 29.85 -30.79
C VAL A 115 -3.40 29.40 -32.12
N PHE A 116 -3.66 28.10 -32.28
CA PHE A 116 -4.09 27.51 -33.55
C PHE A 116 -5.61 27.34 -33.69
N GLY A 117 -6.36 27.53 -32.60
CA GLY A 117 -7.81 27.38 -32.54
C GLY A 117 -8.23 25.99 -32.02
N PRO A 118 -9.13 25.91 -31.02
CA PRO A 118 -9.56 24.65 -30.42
C PRO A 118 -10.60 23.93 -31.30
N THR A 119 -10.13 23.33 -32.41
CA THR A 119 -11.00 22.54 -33.29
C THR A 119 -11.50 21.26 -32.61
N ASP A 120 -12.51 20.63 -33.19
CA ASP A 120 -13.02 19.35 -32.67
C ASP A 120 -11.94 18.26 -32.73
N THR A 121 -11.19 18.18 -33.84
CA THR A 121 -10.03 17.28 -33.95
C THR A 121 -8.96 17.55 -32.88
N TRP A 122 -8.70 18.81 -32.52
CA TRP A 122 -7.73 19.17 -31.48
C TRP A 122 -8.13 18.63 -30.10
N GLN A 123 -9.44 18.65 -29.81
CA GLN A 123 -10.02 18.14 -28.57
C GLN A 123 -10.05 16.61 -28.54
N VAL A 124 -10.45 15.95 -29.64
CA VAL A 124 -10.49 14.48 -29.75
C VAL A 124 -9.10 13.88 -29.52
N ILE A 125 -8.04 14.46 -30.09
CA ILE A 125 -6.67 13.98 -29.88
C ILE A 125 -6.30 13.97 -28.39
N LEU A 126 -6.63 15.03 -27.65
CA LEU A 126 -6.36 15.07 -26.21
C LEU A 126 -7.15 13.99 -25.48
N GLN A 127 -8.43 13.86 -25.82
CA GLN A 127 -9.31 12.86 -25.21
C GLN A 127 -8.75 11.44 -25.39
N ASP A 128 -8.30 11.09 -26.58
CA ASP A 128 -7.77 9.75 -26.87
C ASP A 128 -6.46 9.50 -26.13
N VAL A 129 -5.52 10.47 -26.17
CA VAL A 129 -4.25 10.37 -25.44
C VAL A 129 -4.51 10.24 -23.94
N SER A 130 -5.43 11.05 -23.41
CA SER A 130 -5.85 11.02 -22.01
C SER A 130 -6.44 9.67 -21.62
N SER A 131 -7.35 9.13 -22.43
CA SER A 131 -8.04 7.87 -22.14
C SER A 131 -7.11 6.66 -22.15
N ILE A 132 -6.18 6.61 -23.12
CA ILE A 132 -5.10 5.61 -23.16
C ILE A 132 -4.22 5.74 -21.92
N GLN A 133 -3.83 6.97 -21.55
CA GLN A 133 -3.03 7.21 -20.36
C GLN A 133 -3.78 6.78 -19.09
N ALA A 134 -5.06 7.13 -18.96
CA ALA A 134 -5.91 6.81 -17.81
C ALA A 134 -5.98 5.30 -17.61
N TYR A 135 -6.20 4.56 -18.70
CA TYR A 135 -6.25 3.10 -18.70
C TYR A 135 -4.93 2.46 -18.26
N ILE A 136 -3.79 2.92 -18.80
CA ILE A 136 -2.46 2.50 -18.34
C ILE A 136 -2.29 2.82 -16.85
N SER A 137 -2.71 4.01 -16.44
CA SER A 137 -2.59 4.46 -15.06
C SER A 137 -3.44 3.65 -14.10
N ALA A 138 -4.66 3.28 -14.47
CA ALA A 138 -5.55 2.41 -13.68
C ALA A 138 -4.91 1.02 -13.47
N THR A 139 -4.34 0.45 -14.54
CA THR A 139 -3.59 -0.81 -14.49
C THR A 139 -2.41 -0.73 -13.52
N LEU A 140 -1.59 0.32 -13.63
CA LEU A 140 -0.45 0.53 -12.74
C LEU A 140 -0.88 0.80 -11.30
N LEU A 141 -1.99 1.50 -11.09
CA LEU A 141 -2.54 1.80 -9.78
C LEU A 141 -3.04 0.55 -9.07
N MET A 142 -3.73 -0.33 -9.79
CA MET A 142 -4.15 -1.65 -9.31
C MET A 142 -2.93 -2.50 -8.93
N ARG A 143 -1.91 -2.52 -9.78
CA ARG A 143 -0.66 -3.24 -9.51
C ARG A 143 0.06 -2.70 -8.27
N GLN A 144 0.21 -1.39 -8.18
CA GLN A 144 0.84 -0.74 -7.03
C GLN A 144 0.10 -1.09 -5.74
N GLN A 145 -1.24 -1.03 -5.77
CA GLN A 145 -2.07 -1.37 -4.62
C GLN A 145 -1.88 -2.83 -4.19
N ASN A 146 -1.95 -3.78 -5.12
CA ASN A 146 -1.76 -5.20 -4.82
C ASN A 146 -0.37 -5.46 -4.19
N ASN A 147 0.70 -4.93 -4.80
CA ASN A 147 2.05 -5.08 -4.30
C ASN A 147 2.22 -4.47 -2.89
N ASN A 148 1.64 -3.30 -2.66
CA ASN A 148 1.69 -2.61 -1.38
C ASN A 148 0.93 -3.39 -0.30
N THR A 149 -0.27 -3.89 -0.59
CA THR A 149 -1.07 -4.68 0.35
C THR A 149 -0.34 -5.94 0.76
N LYS A 150 0.25 -6.67 -0.19
CA LYS A 150 1.04 -7.87 0.10
C LYS A 150 2.25 -7.58 0.99
N SER A 151 3.00 -6.52 0.68
CA SER A 151 4.14 -6.06 1.49
C SER A 151 3.70 -5.65 2.90
N LEU A 152 2.62 -4.87 2.99
CA LEU A 152 2.04 -4.38 4.23
C LEU A 152 1.61 -5.54 5.15
N LEU A 153 0.81 -6.48 4.64
CA LEU A 153 0.34 -7.62 5.41
C LEU A 153 1.50 -8.49 5.89
N GLY A 154 2.48 -8.76 5.03
CA GLY A 154 3.67 -9.53 5.40
C GLY A 154 4.47 -8.86 6.52
N ARG A 155 4.66 -7.54 6.45
CA ARG A 155 5.35 -6.78 7.50
C ARG A 155 4.57 -6.75 8.81
N ILE A 156 3.28 -6.45 8.79
CA ILE A 156 2.45 -6.45 10.01
C ILE A 156 2.43 -7.85 10.64
N CYS A 157 2.30 -8.92 9.85
CA CYS A 157 2.40 -10.30 10.36
C CYS A 157 3.77 -10.58 10.99
N GLY A 158 4.86 -10.08 10.40
CA GLY A 158 6.19 -10.15 10.99
C GLY A 158 6.30 -9.39 12.33
N LEU A 159 5.70 -8.20 12.44
CA LEU A 159 5.65 -7.44 13.70
C LEU A 159 4.83 -8.17 14.77
N ILE A 160 3.68 -8.76 14.39
CA ILE A 160 2.86 -9.58 15.29
C ILE A 160 3.64 -10.80 15.77
N SER A 161 4.32 -11.50 14.85
CA SER A 161 5.14 -12.68 15.14
C SER A 161 6.19 -12.38 16.21
N ARG A 162 6.92 -11.27 16.08
CA ARG A 162 7.88 -10.82 17.11
C ARG A 162 7.19 -10.40 18.40
N SER A 163 6.10 -9.65 18.31
CA SER A 163 5.36 -9.18 19.49
C SER A 163 4.85 -10.36 20.34
N GLU A 164 4.36 -11.45 19.72
CA GLU A 164 3.94 -12.66 20.44
C GLU A 164 5.12 -13.38 21.11
N SER A 165 6.29 -13.46 20.47
CA SER A 165 7.51 -13.94 21.11
C SER A 165 7.94 -13.07 22.28
N ASN A 166 7.87 -11.75 22.12
CA ASN A 166 8.24 -10.79 23.15
C ASN A 166 7.29 -10.89 24.36
N GLU A 167 5.98 -11.04 24.14
CA GLU A 167 4.99 -11.32 25.19
C GLU A 167 5.35 -12.59 25.96
N ARG A 168 5.63 -13.70 25.25
CA ARG A 168 6.02 -14.96 25.88
C ARG A 168 7.29 -14.82 26.73
N MET A 169 8.31 -14.14 26.20
CA MET A 169 9.58 -13.93 26.92
C MET A 169 9.39 -13.06 28.16
N VAL A 170 8.71 -11.91 28.04
CA VAL A 170 8.37 -11.06 29.19
C VAL A 170 7.52 -11.82 30.22
N GLY A 171 6.59 -12.66 29.75
CA GLY A 171 5.77 -13.54 30.58
C GLY A 171 6.55 -14.63 31.34
N SER A 172 7.77 -14.96 30.91
CA SER A 172 8.65 -15.90 31.59
C SER A 172 9.56 -15.28 32.65
N LEU A 173 9.71 -13.94 32.64
CA LEU A 173 10.54 -13.22 33.62
C LEU A 173 9.98 -13.31 35.04
N THR A 174 10.87 -13.35 36.03
CA THR A 174 10.50 -13.34 37.46
C THR A 174 9.89 -11.99 37.86
N MET A 175 9.18 -11.96 38.99
CA MET A 175 8.55 -10.73 39.49
C MET A 175 9.59 -9.62 39.77
N GLU A 176 10.77 -9.99 40.24
CA GLU A 176 11.89 -9.07 40.49
C GLU A 176 12.43 -8.50 39.18
N GLN A 177 12.70 -9.35 38.17
CA GLN A 177 13.15 -8.90 36.85
C GLN A 177 12.17 -7.92 36.21
N ARG A 178 10.86 -8.19 36.30
CA ARG A 178 9.84 -7.26 35.78
C ARG A 178 9.77 -5.97 36.57
N ALA A 179 9.98 -6.00 37.89
CA ALA A 179 10.06 -4.80 38.71
C ALA A 179 11.25 -3.93 38.30
N THR A 180 12.40 -4.53 37.99
CA THR A 180 13.57 -3.83 37.45
C THR A 180 13.25 -3.15 36.12
N LEU A 181 12.61 -3.88 35.19
CA LEU A 181 12.19 -3.30 33.90
C LEU A 181 11.20 -2.14 34.07
N ARG A 182 10.27 -2.24 35.04
CA ARG A 182 9.31 -1.18 35.33
C ARG A 182 10.00 0.10 35.84
N MET A 183 11.00 -0.06 36.70
CA MET A 183 11.73 1.04 37.33
C MET A 183 12.77 1.68 36.41
N SER A 184 13.23 0.99 35.38
CA SER A 184 14.22 1.53 34.46
C SER A 184 13.63 2.53 33.49
N THR A 185 14.03 3.79 33.62
CA THR A 185 13.71 4.86 32.68
C THR A 185 14.99 5.45 32.11
N GLN A 186 15.62 4.75 31.16
CA GLN A 186 16.76 5.29 30.41
C GLN A 186 16.30 6.37 29.42
N ARG A 187 17.18 7.11 28.73
CA ARG A 187 16.75 8.06 27.69
C ARG A 187 16.46 7.33 26.38
N MET A 188 15.48 7.81 25.61
CA MET A 188 15.19 7.27 24.27
C MET A 188 16.39 7.49 23.33
N ARG A 189 16.59 6.58 22.37
CA ARG A 189 17.68 6.69 21.40
C ARG A 189 17.42 7.86 20.44
N ALA A 190 18.06 9.02 20.69
CA ALA A 190 17.91 10.24 19.89
C ALA A 190 18.15 10.00 18.39
N ASN A 191 19.18 9.22 18.04
CA ASN A 191 19.55 8.90 16.66
C ASN A 191 18.40 8.27 15.85
N ILE A 192 17.52 7.50 16.49
CA ILE A 192 16.39 6.83 15.83
C ILE A 192 15.28 7.84 15.51
N VAL A 193 15.03 8.77 16.43
CA VAL A 193 14.03 9.82 16.26
C VAL A 193 14.49 10.82 15.19
N ASP A 194 15.77 11.21 15.20
CA ASP A 194 16.36 12.10 14.20
C ASP A 194 16.29 11.52 12.78
N THR A 195 16.41 10.19 12.65
CA THR A 195 16.27 9.52 11.35
C THR A 195 14.89 9.75 10.72
N LEU A 196 13.85 10.01 11.52
CA LEU A 196 12.47 10.21 11.05
C LEU A 196 12.17 11.68 10.69
N HIS A 197 12.92 12.62 11.23
CA HIS A 197 12.74 14.06 11.00
C HIS A 197 13.49 14.56 9.76
N GLU A 198 13.18 14.02 8.58
CA GLU A 198 13.57 14.70 7.34
C GLU A 198 12.60 15.86 7.07
N LYS A 199 13.14 17.06 6.79
CA LYS A 199 12.34 18.21 6.37
C LYS A 199 11.64 17.87 5.04
N GLU A 200 10.32 17.99 5.01
CA GLU A 200 9.56 17.98 3.75
C GLU A 200 10.10 19.06 2.81
N ASP A 201 10.41 18.66 1.59
CA ASP A 201 10.82 19.56 0.52
C ASP A 201 9.64 20.49 0.14
N PHE A 202 9.92 21.63 -0.50
CA PHE A 202 8.89 22.56 -0.97
C PHE A 202 7.90 21.87 -1.91
N PHE A 203 8.41 21.01 -2.81
CA PHE A 203 7.56 20.21 -3.70
C PHE A 203 6.59 19.33 -2.92
N ASP A 204 7.07 18.68 -1.86
CA ASP A 204 6.26 17.78 -1.05
C ASP A 204 5.15 18.52 -0.31
N LYS A 205 5.46 19.71 0.21
CA LYS A 205 4.46 20.61 0.82
C LYS A 205 3.42 21.08 -0.18
N ALA A 206 3.84 21.47 -1.38
CA ALA A 206 2.95 21.90 -2.44
C ALA A 206 2.04 20.75 -2.90
N ALA A 207 2.61 19.57 -3.15
CA ALA A 207 1.88 18.36 -3.53
C ALA A 207 0.88 17.95 -2.43
N ASN A 208 1.27 17.96 -1.16
CA ASN A 208 0.36 17.71 -0.04
C ASN A 208 -0.79 18.73 0.03
N GLY A 209 -0.51 20.01 -0.26
CA GLY A 209 -1.52 21.06 -0.35
C GLY A 209 -2.53 20.80 -1.48
N VAL A 210 -2.05 20.49 -2.67
CA VAL A 210 -2.88 20.13 -3.83
C VAL A 210 -3.70 18.87 -3.55
N ALA A 211 -3.09 17.83 -2.98
CA ALA A 211 -3.80 16.61 -2.62
C ALA A 211 -4.95 16.86 -1.64
N LYS A 212 -4.72 17.71 -0.62
CA LYS A 212 -5.78 18.11 0.32
C LYS A 212 -6.88 18.92 -0.36
N ALA A 213 -6.53 19.81 -1.29
CA ALA A 213 -7.49 20.63 -2.03
C ALA A 213 -8.34 19.78 -2.99
N THR A 214 -7.71 18.98 -3.86
CA THR A 214 -8.38 18.10 -4.84
C THR A 214 -9.18 16.99 -4.16
N GLY A 215 -8.67 16.41 -3.07
CA GLY A 215 -9.40 15.43 -2.26
C GLY A 215 -10.44 16.02 -1.30
N SER A 216 -10.74 17.32 -1.38
CA SER A 216 -11.71 17.96 -0.50
C SER A 216 -13.14 17.78 -1.02
N LEU A 217 -14.13 17.80 -0.11
CA LEU A 217 -15.54 17.82 -0.52
C LEU A 217 -15.91 19.07 -1.31
N ILE A 218 -15.20 20.19 -1.12
CA ILE A 218 -15.42 21.40 -1.90
C ILE A 218 -15.06 21.13 -3.36
N SER A 219 -13.95 20.45 -3.62
CA SER A 219 -13.58 20.04 -4.98
C SER A 219 -14.61 19.10 -5.60
N SER A 220 -15.12 18.12 -4.85
CA SER A 220 -16.22 17.26 -5.33
C SER A 220 -17.52 18.05 -5.59
N GLY A 221 -17.81 19.08 -4.76
CA GLY A 221 -18.95 19.96 -4.95
C GLY A 221 -18.83 20.82 -6.20
N ILE A 222 -17.64 21.39 -6.45
CA ILE A 222 -17.33 22.14 -7.68
C ILE A 222 -17.46 21.23 -8.91
N TYR A 223 -16.95 20.00 -8.83
CA TYR A 223 -17.07 19.01 -9.89
C TYR A 223 -18.53 18.79 -10.29
N TRP A 224 -19.38 18.39 -9.33
CA TRP A 224 -20.80 18.16 -9.62
C TRP A 224 -21.57 19.42 -10.00
N ALA A 225 -21.23 20.58 -9.43
CA ALA A 225 -21.81 21.85 -9.88
C ALA A 225 -21.50 22.15 -11.34
N GLY A 226 -20.26 21.87 -11.79
CA GLY A 226 -19.85 21.97 -13.18
C GLY A 226 -20.61 21.01 -14.10
N ILE A 227 -20.74 19.74 -13.71
CA ILE A 227 -21.52 18.75 -14.47
C ILE A 227 -23.00 19.14 -14.55
N ILE A 228 -23.61 19.57 -13.44
CA ILE A 228 -25.01 20.02 -13.43
C ILE A 228 -25.19 21.25 -14.32
N ALA A 229 -24.28 22.22 -14.25
CA ALA A 229 -24.31 23.39 -15.13
C ALA A 229 -24.21 22.98 -16.60
N TRP A 230 -23.32 22.04 -16.93
CA TRP A 230 -23.20 21.49 -18.28
C TRP A 230 -24.49 20.79 -18.74
N VAL A 231 -25.14 19.97 -17.89
CA VAL A 231 -26.41 19.32 -18.22
C VAL A 231 -27.51 20.36 -18.50
N VAL A 232 -27.66 21.35 -17.62
CA VAL A 232 -28.72 22.37 -17.74
C VAL A 232 -28.51 23.24 -19.00
N LEU A 233 -27.27 23.65 -19.26
CA LEU A 233 -26.92 24.42 -20.45
C LEU A 233 -26.98 23.60 -21.74
N GLY A 234 -26.89 22.27 -21.65
CA GLY A 234 -27.01 21.35 -22.79
C GLY A 234 -28.42 21.20 -23.35
N ILE A 235 -29.46 21.40 -22.54
CA ILE A 235 -30.87 21.30 -22.96
C ILE A 235 -31.20 22.24 -24.14
N PRO A 236 -30.95 23.56 -24.07
CA PRO A 236 -31.20 24.45 -25.20
C PRO A 236 -30.28 24.17 -26.40
N LEU A 237 -29.11 23.56 -26.17
CA LEU A 237 -28.12 23.21 -27.20
C LEU A 237 -28.33 21.81 -27.78
N GLN A 238 -29.41 21.11 -27.38
CA GLN A 238 -29.77 19.76 -27.84
C GLN A 238 -28.65 18.72 -27.67
N PHE A 239 -27.70 18.93 -26.76
CA PHE A 239 -26.53 18.08 -26.57
C PHE A 239 -25.80 17.75 -27.89
N SER A 240 -25.51 18.76 -28.71
CA SER A 240 -24.71 18.58 -29.93
C SER A 240 -23.37 17.90 -29.66
N ASP A 241 -22.78 17.28 -30.68
CA ASP A 241 -21.51 16.54 -30.55
C ASP A 241 -20.39 17.44 -30.01
N THR A 242 -20.26 18.68 -30.51
CA THR A 242 -19.34 19.69 -29.99
C THR A 242 -19.58 20.02 -28.50
N TRP A 243 -20.85 20.08 -28.06
CA TRP A 243 -21.18 20.34 -26.66
C TRP A 243 -20.77 19.18 -25.73
N GLN A 244 -20.91 17.94 -26.22
CA GLN A 244 -20.44 16.74 -25.51
C GLN A 244 -18.91 16.67 -25.49
N LEU A 245 -18.26 17.09 -26.56
CA LEU A 245 -16.79 17.13 -26.66
C LEU A 245 -16.16 18.08 -25.63
N TYR A 246 -16.81 19.20 -25.30
CA TYR A 246 -16.32 20.10 -24.24
C TYR A 246 -16.24 19.43 -22.87
N VAL A 247 -17.27 18.69 -22.45
CA VAL A 247 -17.23 17.99 -21.16
C VAL A 247 -16.28 16.80 -21.19
N ASN A 248 -16.17 16.11 -22.33
CA ASN A 248 -15.21 15.02 -22.51
C ASN A 248 -13.78 15.53 -22.40
N THR A 249 -13.47 16.67 -23.02
CA THR A 249 -12.15 17.30 -22.93
C THR A 249 -11.85 17.76 -21.51
N ALA A 250 -12.83 18.36 -20.82
CA ALA A 250 -12.66 18.79 -19.43
C ALA A 250 -12.43 17.60 -18.47
N THR A 251 -13.18 16.52 -18.63
CA THR A 251 -13.02 15.30 -17.83
C THR A 251 -11.73 14.56 -18.18
N ALA A 252 -11.32 14.52 -19.45
CA ALA A 252 -10.01 14.00 -19.88
C ALA A 252 -8.86 14.73 -19.16
N LEU A 253 -8.87 16.06 -19.13
CA LEU A 253 -7.86 16.85 -18.42
C LEU A 253 -7.82 16.51 -16.93
N GLU A 254 -8.99 16.42 -16.31
CA GLU A 254 -9.13 16.09 -14.89
C GLU A 254 -8.64 14.67 -14.58
N ILE A 255 -9.09 13.65 -15.30
CA ILE A 255 -8.65 12.25 -15.16
C ILE A 255 -7.13 12.14 -15.36
N THR A 256 -6.58 12.78 -16.40
CA THR A 256 -5.14 12.76 -16.69
C THR A 256 -4.36 13.32 -15.51
N PHE A 257 -4.76 14.49 -15.03
CA PHE A 257 -4.12 15.14 -13.90
C PHE A 257 -4.24 14.29 -12.63
N VAL A 258 -5.45 13.88 -12.24
CA VAL A 258 -5.73 13.18 -10.99
C VAL A 258 -5.06 11.82 -10.96
N THR A 259 -5.03 11.07 -12.06
CA THR A 259 -4.40 9.73 -12.10
C THR A 259 -2.89 9.81 -11.89
N VAL A 260 -2.18 10.65 -12.66
CA VAL A 260 -0.72 10.81 -12.54
C VAL A 260 -0.35 11.43 -11.20
N PHE A 261 -1.14 12.40 -10.73
CA PHE A 261 -0.94 13.01 -9.42
C PHE A 261 -1.15 12.01 -8.28
N LEU A 262 -2.20 11.17 -8.34
CA LEU A 262 -2.48 10.13 -7.35
C LEU A 262 -1.35 9.09 -7.31
N GLN A 263 -0.80 8.68 -8.45
CA GLN A 263 0.35 7.78 -8.50
C GLN A 263 1.58 8.39 -7.83
N ASN A 264 1.84 9.68 -8.06
CA ASN A 264 2.94 10.38 -7.43
C ASN A 264 2.78 10.45 -5.90
N ILE A 265 1.61 10.89 -5.43
CA ILE A 265 1.29 11.00 -4.00
C ILE A 265 1.39 9.62 -3.31
N ARG A 266 0.78 8.57 -3.90
CA ARG A 266 0.87 7.21 -3.36
C ARG A 266 2.32 6.76 -3.22
N THR A 267 3.11 6.92 -4.28
CA THR A 267 4.53 6.52 -4.29
C THR A 267 5.35 7.26 -3.24
N GLN A 268 5.07 8.54 -3.02
CA GLN A 268 5.73 9.35 -2.00
C GLN A 268 5.34 8.89 -0.59
N HIS A 269 4.04 8.71 -0.33
CA HIS A 269 3.51 8.26 0.96
C HIS A 269 4.03 6.85 1.31
N ASP A 270 4.04 5.93 0.36
CA ASP A 270 4.54 4.57 0.55
C ASP A 270 6.02 4.56 0.97
N LYS A 271 6.86 5.44 0.38
CA LYS A 271 8.27 5.58 0.77
C LYS A 271 8.43 6.09 2.20
N HIS A 272 7.61 7.05 2.60
CA HIS A 272 7.64 7.59 3.94
C HIS A 272 7.23 6.52 4.98
N LEU A 273 6.14 5.80 4.71
CA LEU A 273 5.70 4.69 5.55
C LEU A 273 6.74 3.56 5.62
N ASP A 274 7.38 3.21 4.50
CA ASP A 274 8.44 2.20 4.46
C ASP A 274 9.61 2.55 5.39
N LYS A 275 9.99 3.83 5.47
CA LYS A 275 11.04 4.32 6.37
C LYS A 275 10.65 4.14 7.84
N ILE A 276 9.43 4.53 8.22
CA ILE A 276 8.92 4.35 9.59
C ILE A 276 8.88 2.87 9.96
N VAL A 277 8.36 2.02 9.09
CA VAL A 277 8.25 0.57 9.35
C VAL A 277 9.63 -0.06 9.52
N LYS A 278 10.63 0.32 8.72
CA LYS A 278 12.01 -0.17 8.89
C LYS A 278 12.60 0.17 10.26
N VAL A 279 12.30 1.37 10.77
CA VAL A 279 12.72 1.78 12.11
C VAL A 279 12.04 0.92 13.19
N ILE A 280 10.72 0.69 13.05
CA ILE A 280 9.96 -0.19 13.95
C ILE A 280 10.53 -1.61 13.92
N GLU A 281 10.78 -2.17 12.73
CA GLU A 281 11.36 -3.51 12.56
C GLU A 281 12.76 -3.62 13.18
N GLN A 282 13.57 -2.57 13.10
CA GLN A 282 14.89 -2.55 13.74
C GLN A 282 14.78 -2.52 15.26
N LEU A 283 13.89 -1.69 15.81
CA LEU A 283 13.62 -1.65 17.25
C LEU A 283 13.10 -3.01 17.75
N ASP A 284 12.20 -3.65 17.02
CA ASP A 284 11.68 -4.97 17.39
C ASP A 284 12.76 -6.04 17.43
N LYS A 285 13.72 -6.02 16.51
CA LYS A 285 14.87 -6.93 16.53
C LYS A 285 15.76 -6.69 17.74
N ASP A 286 16.05 -5.43 18.04
CA ASP A 286 16.88 -5.07 19.19
C ASP A 286 16.22 -5.52 20.50
N ILE A 287 14.91 -5.25 20.65
CA ILE A 287 14.08 -5.69 21.78
C ILE A 287 14.08 -7.22 21.90
N GLU A 288 13.85 -7.93 20.79
CA GLU A 288 13.86 -9.40 20.74
C GLU A 288 15.21 -9.96 21.24
N ILE A 289 16.33 -9.41 20.75
CA ILE A 289 17.67 -9.83 21.18
C ILE A 289 17.87 -9.64 22.68
N GLN A 290 17.46 -8.49 23.22
CA GLN A 290 17.60 -8.22 24.65
C GLN A 290 16.76 -9.17 25.50
N LEU A 291 15.50 -9.40 25.11
CA LEU A 291 14.63 -10.34 25.83
C LEU A 291 15.16 -11.77 25.77
N ARG A 292 15.74 -12.20 24.65
CA ARG A 292 16.38 -13.52 24.52
C ARG A 292 17.62 -13.64 25.39
N ARG A 293 18.43 -12.58 25.52
CA ARG A 293 19.56 -12.54 26.47
C ARG A 293 19.09 -12.68 27.92
N MET A 294 18.02 -11.99 28.30
CA MET A 294 17.48 -12.05 29.66
C MET A 294 16.87 -13.40 30.02
N THR A 295 16.19 -14.04 29.06
CA THR A 295 15.41 -15.27 29.29
C THR A 295 16.14 -16.55 28.90
N GLY A 296 17.22 -16.46 28.12
CA GLY A 296 17.87 -17.61 27.48
C GLY A 296 16.99 -18.27 26.40
N ASN A 297 15.92 -17.62 25.94
CA ASN A 297 14.93 -18.24 25.07
C ASN A 297 15.43 -18.36 23.62
N LEU A 298 15.57 -19.61 23.16
CA LEU A 298 16.02 -19.93 21.79
C LEU A 298 14.88 -20.36 20.86
N GLU A 299 13.64 -20.44 21.35
CA GLU A 299 12.51 -20.87 20.51
C GLU A 299 12.28 -19.90 19.35
N PRO A 300 12.00 -20.42 18.14
CA PRO A 300 11.77 -19.58 16.97
C PRO A 300 10.47 -18.77 17.09
N ASN A 301 10.42 -17.64 16.38
CA ASN A 301 9.20 -16.82 16.37
C ASN A 301 8.03 -17.57 15.72
N PRO A 302 6.80 -17.42 16.25
CA PRO A 302 5.64 -18.15 15.75
C PRO A 302 5.28 -17.70 14.34
N ILE A 303 4.76 -18.63 13.54
CA ILE A 303 4.23 -18.34 12.21
C ILE A 303 2.87 -17.66 12.35
N ILE A 304 2.74 -16.45 11.82
CA ILE A 304 1.47 -15.73 11.76
C ILE A 304 0.89 -15.87 10.35
N ALA A 305 -0.25 -16.54 10.25
CA ALA A 305 -1.04 -16.61 9.03
C ALA A 305 -2.10 -15.49 9.01
N SER A 306 -2.09 -14.71 7.94
CA SER A 306 -3.22 -13.91 7.49
C SER A 306 -3.96 -14.73 6.45
N GLU A 307 -5.20 -15.10 6.73
CA GLU A 307 -6.09 -15.73 5.76
C GLU A 307 -7.24 -14.77 5.42
N PRO A 308 -7.62 -14.64 4.14
CA PRO A 308 -8.78 -13.84 3.78
C PRO A 308 -10.06 -14.44 4.37
N ALA A 309 -11.04 -13.57 4.67
CA ALA A 309 -12.38 -14.03 5.01
C ALA A 309 -12.99 -14.82 3.83
N ARG A 310 -13.94 -15.72 4.13
CA ARG A 310 -14.63 -16.49 3.09
C ARG A 310 -15.31 -15.55 2.09
N LEU A 311 -14.80 -15.53 0.86
CA LEU A 311 -15.31 -14.70 -0.23
C LEU A 311 -16.55 -15.34 -0.86
N THR A 312 -17.52 -14.52 -1.21
CA THR A 312 -18.62 -14.92 -2.09
C THR A 312 -18.10 -15.19 -3.51
N LYS A 313 -18.85 -15.96 -4.31
CA LYS A 313 -18.47 -16.28 -5.71
C LYS A 313 -18.15 -15.05 -6.56
N TRP A 314 -18.84 -13.95 -6.28
CA TRP A 314 -18.68 -12.70 -7.02
C TRP A 314 -17.51 -11.86 -6.55
N GLU A 315 -17.25 -11.81 -5.24
CA GLU A 315 -16.03 -11.17 -4.72
C GLU A 315 -14.79 -11.86 -5.30
N LYS A 316 -14.84 -13.20 -5.43
CA LYS A 316 -13.81 -13.94 -6.17
C LYS A 316 -13.70 -13.47 -7.63
N GLY A 317 -14.81 -13.27 -8.32
CA GLY A 317 -14.81 -12.75 -9.70
C GLY A 317 -14.19 -11.34 -9.81
N ILE A 318 -14.49 -10.46 -8.86
CA ILE A 318 -13.89 -9.11 -8.77
C ILE A 318 -12.38 -9.23 -8.57
N ASP A 319 -11.92 -10.11 -7.68
CA ASP A 319 -10.49 -10.30 -7.44
C ASP A 319 -9.78 -10.93 -8.63
N VAL A 320 -10.40 -11.87 -9.36
CA VAL A 320 -9.87 -12.40 -10.63
C VAL A 320 -9.71 -11.28 -11.65
N TYR A 321 -10.73 -10.44 -11.81
CA TYR A 321 -10.68 -9.30 -12.70
C TYR A 321 -9.55 -8.34 -12.31
N ALA A 322 -9.46 -7.97 -11.03
CA ALA A 322 -8.43 -7.08 -10.51
C ALA A 322 -7.01 -7.66 -10.71
N TYR A 323 -6.86 -8.98 -10.54
CA TYR A 323 -5.61 -9.69 -10.79
C TYR A 323 -5.21 -9.67 -12.27
N ILE A 324 -6.17 -9.87 -13.18
CA ILE A 324 -5.92 -9.80 -14.63
C ILE A 324 -5.49 -8.37 -15.00
N ILE A 325 -6.29 -7.37 -14.62
CA ILE A 325 -6.04 -5.96 -14.98
C ILE A 325 -4.73 -5.45 -14.38
N GLY A 326 -4.47 -5.66 -13.08
CA GLY A 326 -3.22 -5.26 -12.42
C GLY A 326 -2.01 -6.17 -12.72
N GLY A 327 -2.23 -7.25 -13.47
CA GLY A 327 -1.24 -8.26 -13.79
C GLY A 327 -0.50 -8.01 -15.11
N THR A 328 0.42 -8.92 -15.43
CA THR A 328 1.09 -8.96 -16.74
C THR A 328 0.10 -9.18 -17.90
N PHE A 329 -0.99 -9.91 -17.65
CA PHE A 329 -2.03 -10.20 -18.62
C PHE A 329 -2.79 -8.93 -19.03
N GLY A 330 -3.17 -8.08 -18.08
CA GLY A 330 -3.84 -6.80 -18.36
C GLY A 330 -3.00 -5.95 -19.29
N ILE A 331 -1.72 -5.76 -18.97
CA ILE A 331 -0.78 -5.01 -19.82
C ILE A 331 -0.65 -5.63 -21.22
N ALA A 332 -0.55 -6.96 -21.33
CA ALA A 332 -0.48 -7.63 -22.62
C ALA A 332 -1.76 -7.41 -23.44
N ILE A 333 -2.94 -7.49 -22.82
CA ILE A 333 -4.22 -7.17 -23.44
C ILE A 333 -4.24 -5.71 -23.91
N SER A 334 -3.79 -4.77 -23.08
CA SER A 334 -3.70 -3.34 -23.44
C SER A 334 -2.85 -3.12 -24.68
N VAL A 335 -1.66 -3.74 -24.75
CA VAL A 335 -0.75 -3.64 -25.89
C VAL A 335 -1.37 -4.24 -27.14
N ILE A 336 -2.04 -5.39 -27.03
CA ILE A 336 -2.72 -6.04 -28.15
C ILE A 336 -3.86 -5.17 -28.67
N VAL A 337 -4.72 -4.65 -27.79
CA VAL A 337 -5.85 -3.78 -28.17
C VAL A 337 -5.33 -2.53 -28.86
N PHE A 338 -4.27 -1.89 -28.34
CA PHE A 338 -3.68 -0.71 -28.96
C PHE A 338 -3.04 -1.02 -30.32
N ALA A 339 -2.34 -2.15 -30.44
CA ALA A 339 -1.76 -2.58 -31.72
C ALA A 339 -2.83 -2.87 -32.77
N ILE A 340 -3.96 -3.49 -32.38
CA ILE A 340 -5.11 -3.72 -33.27
C ILE A 340 -5.73 -2.38 -33.68
N TRP A 341 -5.91 -1.45 -32.73
CA TRP A 341 -6.46 -0.13 -33.03
C TRP A 341 -5.59 0.64 -34.03
N LEU A 342 -4.26 0.58 -33.91
CA LEU A 342 -3.36 1.16 -34.90
C LEU A 342 -3.44 0.46 -36.27
N ALA A 343 -3.48 -0.88 -36.29
CA ALA A 343 -3.47 -1.66 -37.52
C ALA A 343 -4.78 -1.53 -38.32
N VAL A 344 -5.91 -1.40 -37.63
CA VAL A 344 -7.24 -1.26 -38.25
C VAL A 344 -7.55 0.21 -38.59
N GLY A 345 -6.84 1.16 -37.99
CA GLY A 345 -7.03 2.58 -38.28
C GLY A 345 -6.72 2.98 -39.72
N ASP A 346 -5.69 2.39 -40.34
CA ASP A 346 -5.35 2.66 -41.74
C ASP A 346 -6.49 2.25 -42.71
N PRO A 347 -7.05 1.02 -42.63
CA PRO A 347 -8.28 0.66 -43.35
C PRO A 347 -9.49 1.57 -43.09
N MET A 348 -9.58 2.17 -41.90
CA MET A 348 -10.67 3.07 -41.50
C MET A 348 -10.37 4.56 -41.78
N ASN A 349 -9.25 4.87 -42.43
CA ASN A 349 -8.76 6.22 -42.73
C ASN A 349 -8.57 7.13 -41.50
N PHE A 350 -8.53 6.58 -40.29
CA PHE A 350 -8.46 7.35 -39.05
C PHE A 350 -9.49 8.49 -39.00
N ASP A 351 -10.75 8.20 -39.32
CA ASP A 351 -11.83 9.19 -39.19
C ASP A 351 -12.19 9.47 -37.71
N ASP A 352 -12.97 10.52 -37.47
CA ASP A 352 -13.32 10.95 -36.10
C ASP A 352 -14.05 9.82 -35.33
N ASN A 353 -14.86 9.02 -36.02
CA ASN A 353 -15.58 7.88 -35.43
C ASN A 353 -14.62 6.73 -35.04
N TRP A 354 -13.54 6.51 -35.78
CA TRP A 354 -12.48 5.55 -35.44
C TRP A 354 -11.61 6.02 -34.29
N PHE A 355 -11.26 7.31 -34.24
CA PHE A 355 -10.54 7.88 -33.09
C PHE A 355 -11.36 7.70 -31.81
N LEU A 356 -12.66 7.98 -31.85
CA LEU A 356 -13.55 7.86 -30.69
C LEU A 356 -13.67 6.43 -30.12
N ILE A 357 -13.40 5.39 -30.90
CA ILE A 357 -13.60 4.00 -30.47
C ILE A 357 -12.65 3.59 -29.33
N ILE A 358 -11.40 4.10 -29.36
CA ILE A 358 -10.43 3.76 -28.31
C ILE A 358 -10.84 4.42 -27.00
N GLY A 359 -11.25 5.70 -27.06
CA GLY A 359 -11.79 6.43 -25.92
C GLY A 359 -12.99 5.73 -25.32
N THR A 360 -13.94 5.29 -26.15
CA THR A 360 -15.15 4.57 -25.72
C THR A 360 -14.81 3.24 -25.03
N TYR A 361 -13.90 2.44 -25.61
CA TYR A 361 -13.42 1.21 -24.99
C TYR A 361 -12.77 1.50 -23.62
N THR A 362 -11.82 2.43 -23.57
CA THR A 362 -11.10 2.74 -22.34
C THR A 362 -12.00 3.34 -21.26
N GLY A 363 -12.98 4.17 -21.61
CA GLY A 363 -13.93 4.75 -20.66
C GLY A 363 -14.87 3.71 -20.06
N LEU A 364 -15.37 2.75 -20.87
CA LEU A 364 -16.19 1.65 -20.36
C LEU A 364 -15.41 0.73 -19.41
N VAL A 365 -14.14 0.45 -19.72
CA VAL A 365 -13.26 -0.35 -18.86
C VAL A 365 -12.88 0.43 -17.61
N GLY A 366 -12.47 1.69 -17.75
CA GLY A 366 -12.10 2.60 -16.66
C GLY A 366 -13.24 2.79 -15.65
N PHE A 367 -14.47 2.87 -16.13
CA PHE A 367 -15.66 2.90 -15.29
C PHE A 367 -15.79 1.65 -14.41
N ILE A 368 -15.62 0.45 -14.97
CA ILE A 368 -15.62 -0.80 -14.18
C ILE A 368 -14.44 -0.83 -13.22
N ASP A 369 -13.25 -0.46 -13.70
CA ASP A 369 -12.01 -0.44 -12.93
C ASP A 369 -12.13 0.45 -11.69
N GLY A 370 -12.76 1.62 -11.80
CA GLY A 370 -13.00 2.52 -10.68
C GLY A 370 -13.77 1.86 -9.53
N PHE A 371 -14.85 1.13 -9.83
CA PHE A 371 -15.63 0.42 -8.82
C PHE A 371 -14.91 -0.81 -8.29
N VAL A 372 -14.23 -1.58 -9.15
CA VAL A 372 -13.47 -2.76 -8.73
C VAL A 372 -12.32 -2.37 -7.81
N LEU A 373 -11.54 -1.35 -8.19
CA LEU A 373 -10.41 -0.84 -7.41
C LEU A 373 -10.86 -0.39 -6.02
N LYS A 374 -11.98 0.33 -5.93
CA LYS A 374 -12.56 0.77 -4.65
C LYS A 374 -13.05 -0.39 -3.79
N ASN A 375 -13.72 -1.37 -4.38
CA ASN A 375 -14.19 -2.55 -3.66
C ASN A 375 -13.01 -3.37 -3.09
N VAL A 376 -11.97 -3.58 -3.89
CA VAL A 376 -10.73 -4.25 -3.46
C VAL A 376 -10.03 -3.46 -2.36
N ASP A 377 -9.84 -2.13 -2.53
CA ASP A 377 -9.19 -1.26 -1.53
C ASP A 377 -9.88 -1.30 -0.16
N ALA A 378 -11.22 -1.32 -0.14
CA ALA A 378 -12.00 -1.41 1.08
C ALA A 378 -11.79 -2.74 1.81
N ARG A 379 -11.77 -3.87 1.07
CA ARG A 379 -11.48 -5.19 1.64
C ARG A 379 -10.06 -5.27 2.20
N GLU A 380 -9.08 -4.79 1.44
CA GLU A 380 -7.67 -4.77 1.84
C GLU A 380 -7.45 -3.92 3.09
N THR A 381 -8.03 -2.72 3.13
CA THR A 381 -7.98 -1.82 4.29
C THR A 381 -8.63 -2.46 5.52
N LYS A 382 -9.76 -3.17 5.35
CA LYS A 382 -10.40 -3.90 6.45
C LYS A 382 -9.48 -4.99 7.02
N MET A 383 -8.83 -5.77 6.16
CA MET A 383 -7.89 -6.81 6.57
C MET A 383 -6.66 -6.24 7.29
N ALA A 384 -6.03 -5.20 6.74
CA ALA A 384 -4.90 -4.54 7.37
C ALA A 384 -5.26 -3.99 8.77
N ASN A 385 -6.44 -3.37 8.91
CA ASN A 385 -6.91 -2.88 10.20
C ASN A 385 -7.12 -4.00 11.23
N MET A 386 -7.60 -5.17 10.84
CA MET A 386 -7.72 -6.31 11.75
C MET A 386 -6.36 -6.73 12.32
N HIS A 387 -5.33 -6.79 11.47
CA HIS A 387 -3.97 -7.11 11.91
C HIS A 387 -3.34 -6.00 12.76
N PHE A 388 -3.56 -4.73 12.43
CA PHE A 388 -3.13 -3.63 13.29
C PHE A 388 -3.77 -3.71 14.69
N GLN A 389 -5.07 -4.01 14.77
CA GLN A 389 -5.74 -4.20 16.06
C GLN A 389 -5.18 -5.40 16.83
N ARG A 390 -4.86 -6.50 16.15
CA ARG A 390 -4.17 -7.64 16.77
C ARG A 390 -2.80 -7.22 17.33
N LEU A 391 -1.98 -6.52 16.55
CA LEU A 391 -0.69 -6.00 17.02
C LEU A 391 -0.85 -5.08 18.24
N ILE A 392 -1.82 -4.17 18.20
CA ILE A 392 -2.12 -3.27 19.32
C ILE A 392 -2.48 -4.05 20.58
N SER A 393 -3.31 -5.10 20.44
CA SER A 393 -3.69 -5.95 21.56
C SER A 393 -2.49 -6.71 22.15
N GLN A 394 -1.56 -7.22 21.33
CA GLN A 394 -0.36 -7.90 21.83
C GLN A 394 0.56 -6.95 22.58
N ASP A 395 0.78 -5.75 22.03
CA ASP A 395 1.58 -4.73 22.71
C ASP A 395 0.96 -4.36 24.06
N SER A 396 -0.37 -4.24 24.13
CA SER A 396 -1.06 -3.95 25.39
C SER A 396 -0.79 -5.00 26.47
N LYS A 397 -0.68 -6.28 26.08
CA LYS A 397 -0.36 -7.35 27.03
C LYS A 397 1.07 -7.25 27.54
N ILE A 398 2.04 -7.00 26.66
CA ILE A 398 3.45 -6.80 27.05
C ILE A 398 3.56 -5.69 28.10
N PHE A 399 2.93 -4.55 27.84
CA PHE A 399 2.92 -3.41 28.76
C PHE A 399 2.28 -3.77 30.11
N SER A 400 1.17 -4.52 30.09
CA SER A 400 0.50 -4.99 31.31
C SER A 400 1.35 -5.97 32.12
N LEU A 401 2.14 -6.84 31.46
CA LEU A 401 3.03 -7.80 32.12
C LEU A 401 4.18 -7.11 32.85
N ILE A 402 4.71 -6.02 32.28
CA ILE A 402 5.76 -5.19 32.89
C ILE A 402 5.16 -4.23 33.94
N GLY A 403 3.90 -3.83 33.78
CA GLY A 403 3.22 -2.89 34.67
C GLY A 403 3.49 -1.41 34.32
N ILE A 404 3.69 -1.11 33.04
CA ILE A 404 3.91 0.25 32.53
C ILE A 404 2.67 0.76 31.78
N GLU A 405 2.44 2.07 31.81
CA GLU A 405 1.33 2.70 31.10
C GLU A 405 1.55 2.67 29.59
N ILE A 406 0.49 2.36 28.84
CA ILE A 406 0.52 2.37 27.38
C ILE A 406 0.36 3.83 26.91
N PRO A 407 1.26 4.33 26.05
CA PRO A 407 1.10 5.63 25.41
C PRO A 407 -0.29 5.80 24.80
N ILE A 408 -0.93 6.94 25.09
CA ILE A 408 -2.28 7.26 24.60
C ILE A 408 -2.24 7.38 23.07
N SER A 409 -3.18 6.71 22.39
CA SER A 409 -3.30 6.82 20.94
C SER A 409 -3.66 8.26 20.54
N THR A 410 -2.94 8.77 19.56
CA THR A 410 -3.13 10.15 19.05
C THR A 410 -4.22 10.24 17.98
N VAL A 411 -4.87 9.12 17.63
CA VAL A 411 -5.92 9.07 16.60
C VAL A 411 -7.15 9.87 17.07
N PRO A 412 -7.54 10.95 16.37
CA PRO A 412 -8.66 11.78 16.78
C PRO A 412 -9.99 11.02 16.74
N SER A 413 -10.79 11.12 17.82
CA SER A 413 -12.03 10.33 17.98
C SER A 413 -13.25 10.91 17.25
N LYS A 414 -13.26 12.22 16.91
CA LYS A 414 -14.42 12.89 16.32
C LYS A 414 -14.30 13.02 14.80
N ALA A 415 -15.23 12.40 14.09
CA ALA A 415 -15.36 12.55 12.64
C ALA A 415 -15.95 13.91 12.28
N SER A 416 -15.19 14.73 11.53
CA SER A 416 -15.68 15.97 10.92
C SER A 416 -16.86 15.71 9.99
N LEU A 417 -17.66 16.74 9.69
CA LEU A 417 -18.76 16.65 8.71
C LEU A 417 -18.26 16.08 7.36
N ASN A 418 -17.08 16.56 6.93
CA ASN A 418 -16.46 16.10 5.69
C ASN A 418 -16.18 14.59 5.69
N MET A 419 -15.65 14.09 6.81
CA MET A 419 -15.39 12.67 7.03
C MET A 419 -16.68 11.84 6.99
N ARG A 420 -17.80 12.35 7.49
CA ARG A 420 -19.08 11.62 7.49
C ARG A 420 -19.67 11.48 6.10
N ILE A 421 -19.67 12.55 5.31
CA ILE A 421 -20.18 12.55 3.94
C ILE A 421 -19.30 11.64 3.06
N SER A 422 -17.98 11.80 3.15
CA SER A 422 -17.02 10.96 2.43
C SER A 422 -17.19 9.47 2.74
N ARG A 423 -17.39 9.10 4.03
CA ARG A 423 -17.68 7.71 4.43
C ARG A 423 -18.99 7.17 3.87
N THR A 424 -20.00 8.00 3.64
CA THR A 424 -21.27 7.54 3.09
C THR A 424 -21.14 7.27 1.60
N ILE A 425 -20.53 8.18 0.86
CA ILE A 425 -20.21 8.00 -0.58
C ILE A 425 -19.28 6.78 -0.75
N GLY A 426 -18.21 6.72 0.05
CA GLY A 426 -17.26 5.60 0.06
C GLY A 426 -17.96 4.27 0.29
N ARG A 427 -18.81 4.14 1.32
CA ARG A 427 -19.55 2.89 1.61
C ARG A 427 -20.40 2.41 0.44
N TRP A 428 -20.97 3.32 -0.36
CA TRP A 428 -21.73 2.95 -1.55
C TRP A 428 -20.80 2.47 -2.67
N VAL A 429 -19.79 3.27 -3.03
CA VAL A 429 -18.83 2.93 -4.11
C VAL A 429 -18.04 1.65 -3.80
N GLU A 430 -17.65 1.45 -2.55
CA GLU A 430 -16.89 0.29 -2.08
C GLU A 430 -17.75 -0.98 -1.96
N SER A 431 -19.07 -0.87 -2.09
CA SER A 431 -19.98 -2.01 -1.98
C SER A 431 -19.87 -2.94 -3.19
N THR A 432 -19.99 -4.25 -2.95
CA THR A 432 -20.05 -5.24 -4.03
C THR A 432 -21.24 -4.99 -4.96
N SER A 433 -22.34 -4.43 -4.43
CA SER A 433 -23.50 -4.00 -5.21
C SER A 433 -23.18 -2.93 -6.25
N ALA A 434 -22.29 -1.99 -5.94
CA ALA A 434 -21.89 -0.96 -6.89
C ALA A 434 -21.08 -1.54 -8.05
N SER A 435 -20.21 -2.52 -7.80
CA SER A 435 -19.49 -3.23 -8.87
C SER A 435 -20.46 -3.99 -9.80
N TYR A 436 -21.53 -4.62 -9.28
CA TYR A 436 -22.54 -5.25 -10.15
C TYR A 436 -23.28 -4.22 -11.00
N ALA A 437 -23.71 -3.12 -10.38
CA ALA A 437 -24.41 -2.05 -11.07
C ALA A 437 -23.52 -1.43 -12.16
N ALA A 438 -22.21 -1.35 -11.94
CA ALA A 438 -21.26 -0.85 -12.91
C ALA A 438 -21.20 -1.75 -14.16
N VAL A 439 -21.01 -3.07 -13.98
CA VAL A 439 -21.01 -4.03 -15.09
C VAL A 439 -22.35 -4.04 -15.82
N GLY A 440 -23.47 -4.02 -15.08
CA GLY A 440 -24.81 -3.95 -15.68
C GLY A 440 -25.02 -2.68 -16.51
N THR A 441 -24.55 -1.54 -16.02
CA THR A 441 -24.57 -0.26 -16.74
C THR A 441 -23.77 -0.34 -18.03
N VAL A 442 -22.54 -0.87 -18.00
CA VAL A 442 -21.71 -1.03 -19.20
C VAL A 442 -22.38 -1.95 -20.23
N VAL A 443 -22.94 -3.08 -19.80
CA VAL A 443 -23.68 -3.97 -20.70
C VAL A 443 -24.87 -3.26 -21.34
N ALA A 444 -25.64 -2.49 -20.56
CA ALA A 444 -26.76 -1.71 -21.09
C ALA A 444 -26.30 -0.66 -22.11
N LEU A 445 -25.22 0.07 -21.81
CA LEU A 445 -24.63 1.06 -22.73
C LEU A 445 -24.18 0.41 -24.04
N VAL A 446 -23.48 -0.73 -23.97
CA VAL A 446 -23.03 -1.47 -25.16
C VAL A 446 -24.21 -1.98 -25.99
N VAL A 447 -25.29 -2.46 -25.36
CA VAL A 447 -26.51 -2.88 -26.08
C VAL A 447 -27.15 -1.70 -26.80
N VAL A 448 -27.26 -0.55 -26.14
CA VAL A 448 -27.83 0.67 -26.75
C VAL A 448 -26.94 1.18 -27.89
N ALA A 449 -25.62 1.27 -27.69
CA ALA A 449 -24.69 1.67 -28.74
C ALA A 449 -24.69 0.71 -29.94
N SER A 450 -24.82 -0.60 -29.68
CA SER A 450 -24.96 -1.60 -30.75
C SER A 450 -26.28 -1.44 -31.52
N ALA A 451 -27.38 -1.12 -30.84
CA ALA A 451 -28.65 -0.78 -31.49
C ALA A 451 -28.56 0.50 -32.33
N MET A 452 -27.72 1.45 -31.90
CA MET A 452 -27.37 2.67 -32.64
C MET A 452 -26.27 2.44 -33.69
N GLN A 453 -25.86 1.19 -33.96
CA GLN A 453 -24.84 0.83 -34.94
C GLN A 453 -23.49 1.52 -34.74
N TRP A 454 -23.13 1.84 -33.49
CA TRP A 454 -21.85 2.48 -33.16
C TRP A 454 -21.59 3.79 -33.91
N THR A 455 -22.66 4.57 -34.16
CA THR A 455 -22.54 5.96 -34.61
C THR A 455 -21.81 6.81 -33.57
N GLU A 456 -21.29 7.97 -33.99
CA GLU A 456 -20.64 8.93 -33.10
C GLU A 456 -21.48 9.24 -31.86
N THR A 457 -22.78 9.49 -32.04
CA THR A 457 -23.74 9.69 -30.93
C THR A 457 -23.84 8.46 -30.01
N GLY A 458 -23.84 7.24 -30.56
CA GLY A 458 -23.87 6.00 -29.78
C GLY A 458 -22.58 5.78 -29.00
N GLN A 459 -21.43 6.18 -29.54
CA GLN A 459 -20.15 6.13 -28.86
C GLN A 459 -20.04 7.19 -27.76
N LEU A 460 -20.41 8.44 -28.05
CA LEU A 460 -20.44 9.53 -27.06
C LEU A 460 -21.38 9.22 -25.88
N LEU A 461 -22.52 8.56 -26.15
CA LEU A 461 -23.44 8.09 -25.10
C LEU A 461 -22.76 7.10 -24.13
N CYS A 462 -21.86 6.25 -24.63
CA CYS A 462 -21.07 5.37 -23.77
C CYS A 462 -19.96 6.13 -23.05
N ASN A 463 -19.29 7.04 -23.76
CA ASN A 463 -18.07 7.68 -23.32
C ASN A 463 -18.33 8.78 -22.27
N THR A 464 -19.19 9.76 -22.56
CA THR A 464 -19.39 10.94 -21.70
C THR A 464 -19.86 10.58 -20.28
N PRO A 465 -20.91 9.75 -20.09
CA PRO A 465 -21.36 9.40 -18.74
C PRO A 465 -20.33 8.59 -17.95
N THR A 466 -19.58 7.71 -18.63
CA THR A 466 -18.58 6.86 -17.98
C THR A 466 -17.38 7.67 -17.53
N MET A 467 -16.86 8.58 -18.36
CA MET A 467 -15.78 9.50 -18.00
C MET A 467 -16.15 10.43 -16.82
N ILE A 468 -17.37 10.97 -16.80
CA ILE A 468 -17.85 11.81 -15.70
C ILE A 468 -17.85 11.01 -14.38
N VAL A 469 -18.34 9.76 -14.41
CA VAL A 469 -18.33 8.95 -13.19
C VAL A 469 -16.91 8.54 -12.81
N GLU A 470 -16.06 8.19 -13.78
CA GLU A 470 -14.65 7.85 -13.54
C GLU A 470 -13.88 8.99 -12.89
N GLY A 471 -13.98 10.21 -13.43
CA GLY A 471 -13.37 11.41 -12.86
C GLY A 471 -13.79 11.64 -11.41
N PHE A 472 -15.10 11.56 -11.15
CA PHE A 472 -15.61 11.62 -9.78
C PHE A 472 -15.01 10.51 -8.88
N LEU A 473 -14.98 9.26 -9.35
CA LEU A 473 -14.42 8.14 -8.60
C LEU A 473 -12.94 8.35 -8.28
N LEU A 474 -12.15 8.91 -9.20
CA LEU A 474 -10.75 9.24 -8.98
C LEU A 474 -10.55 10.32 -7.93
N ILE A 475 -11.37 11.39 -7.94
CA ILE A 475 -11.38 12.39 -6.87
C ILE A 475 -11.71 11.74 -5.52
N THR A 476 -12.72 10.88 -5.46
CA THR A 476 -13.04 10.15 -4.22
C THR A 476 -11.94 9.17 -3.81
N LEU A 477 -11.18 8.64 -4.76
CA LEU A 477 -10.04 7.75 -4.51
C LEU A 477 -8.88 8.52 -3.91
N LEU A 478 -8.58 9.72 -4.41
CA LEU A 478 -7.60 10.62 -3.82
C LEU A 478 -7.99 11.03 -2.39
N GLN A 479 -9.26 11.38 -2.17
CA GLN A 479 -9.75 11.68 -0.82
C GLN A 479 -9.60 10.49 0.14
N ALA A 480 -10.06 9.31 -0.28
CA ALA A 480 -9.97 8.09 0.53
C ALA A 480 -8.51 7.75 0.83
N HIS A 481 -7.61 7.90 -0.14
CA HIS A 481 -6.18 7.70 0.04
C HIS A 481 -5.59 8.66 1.07
N ASN A 482 -5.86 9.96 0.97
CA ASN A 482 -5.36 10.95 1.93
C ASN A 482 -5.83 10.65 3.36
N MET A 483 -7.08 10.24 3.52
CA MET A 483 -7.62 9.85 4.83
C MET A 483 -6.98 8.56 5.36
N ALA A 484 -6.82 7.56 4.49
CA ALA A 484 -6.19 6.30 4.85
C ALA A 484 -4.72 6.48 5.21
N ASP A 485 -3.97 7.27 4.45
CA ASP A 485 -2.57 7.57 4.71
C ASP A 485 -2.38 8.29 6.05
N ASN A 486 -3.15 9.36 6.31
CA ASN A 486 -3.08 10.07 7.58
C ASN A 486 -3.35 9.12 8.77
N ARG A 487 -4.35 8.22 8.63
CA ARG A 487 -4.65 7.23 9.67
C ARG A 487 -3.53 6.20 9.84
N ARG A 488 -2.93 5.73 8.75
CA ARG A 488 -1.81 4.79 8.78
C ARG A 488 -0.59 5.42 9.43
N ARG A 489 -0.23 6.66 9.09
CA ARG A 489 0.88 7.40 9.71
C ARG A 489 0.72 7.47 11.22
N THR A 490 -0.43 7.95 11.70
CA THR A 490 -0.71 8.02 13.15
C THR A 490 -0.65 6.63 13.80
N THR A 491 -1.16 5.59 13.13
CA THR A 491 -1.10 4.21 13.66
C THR A 491 0.35 3.73 13.78
N TYR A 492 1.20 4.01 12.80
CA TYR A 492 2.62 3.65 12.83
C TYR A 492 3.40 4.46 13.85
N GLU A 493 3.12 5.75 13.98
CA GLU A 493 3.69 6.61 15.03
C GLU A 493 3.33 6.08 16.42
N ASP A 494 2.06 5.70 16.64
CA ASP A 494 1.61 5.10 17.90
C ASP A 494 2.30 3.73 18.16
N ILE A 495 2.55 2.91 17.13
CA ILE A 495 3.33 1.66 17.26
C ILE A 495 4.77 1.97 17.62
N LEU A 496 5.40 2.90 16.90
CA LEU A 496 6.78 3.32 17.12
C LEU A 496 6.98 3.86 18.53
N ASN A 497 6.10 4.74 19.01
CA ASN A 497 6.14 5.27 20.36
C ASN A 497 6.09 4.14 21.41
N ARG A 498 5.24 3.13 21.20
CA ARG A 498 5.19 1.95 22.07
C ARG A 498 6.51 1.15 22.04
N ARG A 499 7.15 1.00 20.88
CA ARG A 499 8.47 0.35 20.79
C ARG A 499 9.57 1.12 21.46
N LEU A 500 9.59 2.44 21.30
CA LEU A 500 10.58 3.30 21.95
C LEU A 500 10.44 3.28 23.47
N VAL A 501 9.21 3.29 23.99
CA VAL A 501 8.97 3.12 25.44
C VAL A 501 9.41 1.74 25.91
N LEU A 502 9.11 0.68 25.16
CA LEU A 502 9.55 -0.67 25.53
C LEU A 502 11.08 -0.80 25.52
N ASP A 503 11.77 -0.31 24.49
CA ASP A 503 13.25 -0.27 24.39
C ASP A 503 13.86 0.50 25.57
N LYS A 504 13.27 1.64 25.95
CA LYS A 504 13.67 2.45 27.09
C LYS A 504 13.68 1.65 28.40
N HIS A 505 12.66 0.84 28.63
CA HIS A 505 12.54 0.00 29.80
C HIS A 505 13.44 -1.25 29.74
N LEU A 506 13.82 -1.72 28.55
CA LEU A 506 14.75 -2.85 28.41
C LEU A 506 16.23 -2.42 28.47
N ALA A 507 16.53 -1.16 28.19
CA ALA A 507 17.90 -0.63 28.12
C ALA A 507 18.69 -0.76 29.43
N ALA A 508 18.04 -0.78 30.60
CA ALA A 508 18.75 -0.92 31.87
C ALA A 508 19.49 -2.25 31.99
N TRP A 509 18.94 -3.32 31.43
CA TRP A 509 19.60 -4.62 31.44
C TRP A 509 20.86 -4.63 30.55
N ARG A 510 20.82 -3.90 29.43
CA ARG A 510 21.96 -3.78 28.49
C ARG A 510 23.22 -3.28 29.19
N ASN A 511 23.08 -2.24 30.01
CA ASN A 511 24.20 -1.63 30.72
C ASN A 511 24.78 -2.54 31.82
N VAL A 512 23.97 -3.41 32.44
CA VAL A 512 24.44 -4.38 33.44
C VAL A 512 25.31 -5.45 32.79
N THR A 513 24.93 -5.95 31.60
CA THR A 513 25.73 -6.91 30.85
C THR A 513 27.00 -6.31 30.23
N ASP A 514 26.95 -5.07 29.72
CA ASP A 514 28.15 -4.40 29.15
C ASP A 514 29.15 -4.00 30.24
N SER A 515 28.72 -3.80 31.50
CA SER A 515 29.63 -3.52 32.62
C SER A 515 30.44 -4.73 33.09
N ASP A 516 29.98 -5.95 32.81
CA ASP A 516 30.75 -7.17 33.08
C ASP A 516 31.79 -7.49 31.98
N ASP A 517 31.73 -6.80 30.82
CA ASP A 517 32.62 -7.00 29.67
C ASP A 517 33.51 -5.79 29.37
N SER A 518 33.85 -5.01 30.42
CA SER A 518 34.54 -3.72 30.26
C SER A 518 35.96 -3.86 29.70
N SER A 519 36.10 -3.71 28.37
CA SER A 519 37.35 -3.25 27.74
C SER A 519 37.18 -2.32 26.54
N ILE A 520 35.97 -1.96 26.10
CA ILE A 520 35.79 -1.00 25.01
C ILE A 520 34.77 0.06 25.38
N GLY A 521 35.26 1.20 25.86
CA GLY A 521 34.45 2.38 26.13
C GLY A 521 34.18 3.17 24.86
N GLU A 522 32.91 3.23 24.44
CA GLU A 522 32.40 4.37 23.68
C GLU A 522 31.41 5.14 24.57
N LYS A 523 31.82 6.35 24.95
CA LYS A 523 30.96 7.32 25.66
C LYS A 523 29.89 7.81 24.70
N TYR A 524 28.65 7.39 24.91
CA TYR A 524 27.48 8.02 24.29
C TYR A 524 27.25 9.37 24.97
N GLU A 525 27.50 10.48 24.27
CA GLU A 525 27.16 11.82 24.72
C GLU A 525 25.63 11.98 24.80
N ALA A 526 25.15 12.32 26.00
CA ALA A 526 23.73 12.50 26.29
C ALA A 526 23.35 13.98 26.10
N VAL A 527 22.56 14.27 25.07
CA VAL A 527 21.90 15.58 24.92
C VAL A 527 20.48 15.48 25.48
N THR A 528 20.09 16.47 26.29
CA THR A 528 18.71 16.64 26.76
C THR A 528 18.01 17.52 25.73
N TYR A 529 17.03 17.00 24.99
CA TYR A 529 16.20 17.81 24.11
C TYR A 529 14.76 17.83 24.62
N ILE A 530 14.24 19.05 24.78
CA ILE A 530 12.84 19.38 24.99
C ILE A 530 12.28 19.59 23.58
N GLY A 531 11.31 18.76 23.17
CA GLY A 531 10.73 18.82 21.83
C GLY A 531 9.28 19.26 21.89
N GLN A 532 8.89 20.23 21.06
CA GLN A 532 7.48 20.62 20.94
C GLN A 532 6.74 19.68 20.00
N ILE A 533 5.77 18.96 20.55
CA ILE A 533 4.76 18.20 19.79
C ILE A 533 3.47 19.03 19.81
N ASN A 534 3.03 19.54 18.66
CA ASN A 534 1.83 20.37 18.53
C ASN A 534 1.77 21.60 19.46
N GLY A 535 2.92 22.22 19.75
CA GLY A 535 3.00 23.41 20.61
C GLY A 535 2.86 23.13 22.11
N LEU A 536 3.01 21.87 22.53
CA LEU A 536 3.18 21.50 23.93
C LEU A 536 4.56 20.86 24.12
N ASP A 537 5.24 21.27 25.19
CA ASP A 537 6.60 20.81 25.54
C ASP A 537 6.55 19.38 26.08
N VAL A 538 7.41 18.50 25.54
CA VAL A 538 7.68 17.13 26.05
C VAL A 538 9.17 16.97 26.34
#